data_AF-A0A972KH22-F1
#
_entry.id   AF-A0A972KH22-F1
#
_cell.length_a   1.000
_cell.length_b   1.000
_cell.length_c   1.000
_cell.angle_alpha   90.00
_cell.angle_beta   90.00
_cell.angle_gamma   90.00
#
_symmetry.space_group_name_H-M   'P 1'
#
loop_
_entity.id
_entity.type
_entity.pdbx_description
1 polymer ?
#
loop_
_entity_poly.entity_id
_entity_poly.type
_entity_poly.pdbx_seq_one_letter_code
_entity_poly.pdbx_strand_id
1 'polypeptide(L)'
;MGTIKAHPPVKLICAITVSNVELWSAVQQQLEDVFSEMDCMGEWYDFTHTRYYEPEMGSGLKKRMVAFRQLILAEVLPDIKWTTNVIEDRFRQEGHRRVNLDPGYIATAKLVLATTKDYDHRVYLGRGIFGDLHLRFRQKHFHPLEWTYPDYREPFVIEFFERVREQYLTQLALFYEERLER
;
A
#
# COMPACT_ATOMS: atom_id res chain seq x y z
N MET A 1 -33.49 -0.86 -10.11
CA MET A 1 -32.46 0.16 -9.79
C MET A 1 -31.79 -0.26 -8.49
N GLY A 2 -30.46 -0.34 -8.45
CA GLY A 2 -29.74 -0.79 -7.24
C GLY A 2 -29.75 0.29 -6.16
N THR A 3 -29.91 -0.10 -4.90
CA THR A 3 -29.77 0.81 -3.75
C THR A 3 -28.30 1.18 -3.59
N ILE A 4 -27.98 2.47 -3.64
CA ILE A 4 -26.63 2.98 -3.38
C ILE A 4 -26.31 2.73 -1.90
N LYS A 5 -25.16 2.14 -1.62
CA LYS A 5 -24.65 1.89 -0.28
C LYS A 5 -23.26 2.49 -0.15
N ALA A 6 -22.93 2.96 1.05
CA ALA A 6 -21.57 3.37 1.36
C ALA A 6 -20.61 2.19 1.19
N HIS A 7 -19.41 2.45 0.69
CA HIS A 7 -18.36 1.45 0.63
C HIS A 7 -17.79 1.23 2.05
N PRO A 8 -17.56 -0.02 2.49
CA PRO A 8 -16.88 -0.30 3.76
C PRO A 8 -15.51 0.38 3.84
N PRO A 9 -15.05 0.81 5.02
CA PRO A 9 -13.68 1.27 5.17
C PRO A 9 -12.70 0.13 4.87
N VAL A 10 -11.50 0.46 4.42
CA VAL A 10 -10.48 -0.47 3.93
C VAL A 10 -9.18 -0.31 4.71
N LYS A 11 -8.33 -1.34 4.69
CA LYS A 11 -7.04 -1.35 5.37
C LYS A 11 -5.97 -0.68 4.53
N LEU A 12 -5.41 0.43 4.99
CA LEU A 12 -4.29 1.10 4.32
C LEU A 12 -3.02 0.24 4.44
N ILE A 13 -2.32 0.09 3.32
CA ILE A 13 -1.00 -0.55 3.23
C ILE A 13 -0.04 0.35 2.46
N CYS A 14 1.26 0.17 2.67
CA CYS A 14 2.29 0.83 1.86
C CYS A 14 3.45 -0.13 1.60
N ALA A 15 3.86 -0.22 0.33
CA ALA A 15 5.16 -0.76 -0.05
C ALA A 15 6.20 0.34 0.09
N ILE A 16 7.30 0.07 0.78
CA ILE A 16 8.34 1.05 1.09
C ILE A 16 9.65 0.51 0.55
N THR A 17 10.21 1.19 -0.44
CA THR A 17 11.55 0.90 -0.97
C THR A 17 12.50 2.00 -0.54
N VAL A 18 13.65 1.64 0.01
CA VAL A 18 14.69 2.58 0.46
C VAL A 18 16.04 2.22 -0.15
N SER A 19 16.88 3.23 -0.41
CA SER A 19 18.27 3.03 -0.81
C SER A 19 19.18 2.66 0.37
N ASN A 20 18.79 2.98 1.60
CA ASN A 20 19.48 2.61 2.83
C ASN A 20 18.45 2.40 3.95
N VAL A 21 18.55 1.29 4.69
CA VAL A 21 17.66 0.94 5.80
C VAL A 21 17.73 1.93 6.97
N GLU A 22 18.80 2.71 7.09
CA GLU A 22 18.93 3.77 8.09
C GLU A 22 17.86 4.87 7.93
N LEU A 23 17.30 5.04 6.72
CA LEU A 23 16.19 5.96 6.46
C LEU A 23 14.88 5.51 7.12
N TRP A 24 14.78 4.24 7.52
CA TRP A 24 13.54 3.63 7.99
C TRP A 24 12.89 4.40 9.13
N SER A 25 13.65 4.74 10.18
CA SER A 25 13.09 5.38 11.37
C SER A 25 12.43 6.73 11.04
N ALA A 26 13.06 7.52 10.17
CA ALA A 26 12.50 8.80 9.73
C ALA A 26 11.29 8.63 8.81
N VAL A 27 11.33 7.67 7.88
CA VAL A 27 10.20 7.38 6.97
C VAL A 27 9.00 6.86 7.75
N GLN A 28 9.24 5.94 8.69
CA GLN A 28 8.21 5.39 9.58
C GLN A 28 7.51 6.52 10.34
N GLN A 29 8.27 7.39 11.02
CA GLN A 29 7.71 8.50 11.78
C GLN A 29 6.82 9.40 10.91
N GLN A 30 7.30 9.80 9.71
CA GLN A 30 6.53 10.63 8.80
C GLN A 30 5.21 9.98 8.34
N LEU A 31 5.21 8.66 8.13
CA LEU A 31 4.02 7.92 7.74
C LEU A 31 3.04 7.78 8.90
N GLU A 32 3.53 7.52 10.12
CA GLU A 32 2.70 7.38 11.32
C GLU A 32 2.07 8.71 11.76
N ASP A 33 2.81 9.81 11.62
CA ASP A 33 2.31 11.17 11.91
C ASP A 33 1.13 11.56 11.01
N VAL A 34 1.14 11.08 9.76
CA VAL A 34 0.18 11.47 8.73
C VAL A 34 -1.02 10.51 8.65
N PHE A 35 -0.80 9.21 8.88
CA PHE A 35 -1.84 8.19 8.72
C PHE A 35 -2.31 7.66 10.07
N SER A 36 -1.54 6.73 10.66
CA SER A 36 -1.72 6.21 12.00
C SER A 36 -0.51 5.34 12.36
N GLU A 37 -0.45 4.85 13.59
CA GLU A 37 0.47 3.76 13.97
C GLU A 37 0.41 2.58 12.98
N MET A 38 1.56 2.00 12.67
CA MET A 38 1.66 0.76 11.90
C MET A 38 1.37 -0.43 12.80
N ASP A 39 0.46 -1.30 12.38
CA ASP A 39 0.05 -2.47 13.16
C ASP A 39 0.38 -3.82 12.50
N CYS A 40 0.96 -3.77 11.29
CA CYS A 40 1.64 -4.89 10.65
C CYS A 40 2.88 -4.40 9.92
N MET A 41 3.98 -5.13 10.07
CA MET A 41 5.23 -4.82 9.39
C MET A 41 5.90 -6.12 8.91
N GLY A 42 6.25 -6.17 7.62
CA GLY A 42 7.00 -7.28 7.04
C GLY A 42 8.50 -7.19 7.31
N GLU A 43 9.20 -8.29 7.09
CA GLU A 43 10.67 -8.32 7.07
C GLU A 43 11.21 -7.42 5.95
N TRP A 44 12.46 -6.94 6.09
CA TRP A 44 13.15 -6.32 4.95
C TRP A 44 13.58 -7.39 3.96
N TYR A 45 13.45 -7.12 2.68
CA TYR A 45 13.97 -7.98 1.62
C TYR A 45 14.72 -7.17 0.55
N ASP A 46 15.60 -7.84 -0.18
CA ASP A 46 16.33 -7.24 -1.30
C ASP A 46 15.39 -7.00 -2.47
N PHE A 47 15.34 -5.77 -2.97
CA PHE A 47 14.50 -5.40 -4.09
C PHE A 47 15.25 -5.58 -5.41
N THR A 48 15.33 -6.82 -5.89
CA THR A 48 16.15 -7.23 -7.05
C THR A 48 15.35 -7.49 -8.31
N HIS A 49 14.02 -7.43 -8.25
CA HIS A 49 13.13 -7.80 -9.35
C HIS A 49 13.14 -6.83 -10.54
N THR A 50 13.77 -5.65 -10.40
CA THR A 50 13.91 -4.68 -11.48
C THR A 50 15.10 -3.76 -11.24
N ARG A 51 15.73 -3.31 -12.33
CA ARG A 51 16.75 -2.24 -12.31
C ARG A 51 16.16 -0.86 -12.58
N TYR A 52 14.84 -0.75 -12.68
CA TYR A 52 14.13 0.49 -13.03
C TYR A 52 14.51 1.68 -12.13
N TYR A 53 14.77 1.43 -10.85
CA TYR A 53 15.08 2.47 -9.87
C TYR A 53 16.59 2.76 -9.76
N GLU A 54 17.46 1.90 -10.29
CA GLU A 54 18.92 2.04 -10.12
C GLU A 54 19.48 3.39 -10.60
N PRO A 55 19.05 3.95 -11.76
CA PRO A 55 19.55 5.24 -12.22
C PRO A 55 19.23 6.42 -11.29
N GLU A 56 18.16 6.30 -10.49
CA GLU A 56 17.70 7.38 -9.62
C GLU A 56 18.03 7.14 -8.15
N MET A 57 17.90 5.91 -7.66
CA MET A 57 18.01 5.53 -6.25
C MET A 57 19.29 4.77 -5.91
N GLY A 58 20.08 4.37 -6.90
CA GLY A 58 21.24 3.49 -6.73
C GLY A 58 20.88 2.00 -6.62
N SER A 59 21.88 1.17 -6.34
CA SER A 59 21.75 -0.28 -6.19
C SER A 59 21.55 -0.70 -4.72
N GLY A 60 21.25 -1.99 -4.49
CA GLY A 60 21.11 -2.53 -3.14
C GLY A 60 19.83 -2.08 -2.42
N LEU A 61 18.78 -1.74 -3.17
CA LEU A 61 17.51 -1.27 -2.64
C LEU A 61 16.89 -2.33 -1.73
N LYS A 62 16.35 -1.87 -0.60
CA LYS A 62 15.62 -2.70 0.36
C LYS A 62 14.15 -2.35 0.30
N LYS A 63 13.28 -3.36 0.37
CA LYS A 63 11.83 -3.16 0.38
C LYS A 63 11.19 -3.84 1.58
N ARG A 64 10.12 -3.22 2.07
CA ARG A 64 9.29 -3.71 3.18
C ARG A 64 7.84 -3.32 2.94
N MET A 65 6.93 -4.19 3.37
CA MET A 65 5.49 -3.94 3.36
C MET A 65 5.02 -3.56 4.76
N VAL A 66 4.11 -2.59 4.86
CA VAL A 66 3.49 -2.17 6.12
C VAL A 66 1.98 -2.00 5.98
N ALA A 67 1.27 -2.09 7.10
CA ALA A 67 -0.15 -1.76 7.20
C ALA A 67 -0.41 -0.86 8.41
N PHE A 68 -1.46 -0.04 8.31
CA PHE A 68 -1.76 1.01 9.27
C PHE A 68 -3.01 0.67 10.08
N ARG A 69 -2.99 1.01 11.37
CA ARG A 69 -4.03 0.68 12.34
C ARG A 69 -5.41 1.23 11.97
N GLN A 70 -5.50 2.50 11.59
CA GLN A 70 -6.78 3.13 11.25
C GLN A 70 -7.26 2.68 9.87
N LEU A 71 -8.54 2.29 9.78
CA LEU A 71 -9.18 2.03 8.50
C LEU A 71 -9.49 3.35 7.80
N ILE A 72 -9.37 3.37 6.48
CA ILE A 72 -9.59 4.55 5.64
C ILE A 72 -10.83 4.37 4.76
N LEU A 73 -11.37 5.47 4.24
CA LEU A 73 -12.31 5.40 3.13
C LEU A 73 -11.55 5.11 1.83
N ALA A 74 -12.05 4.22 0.98
CA ALA A 74 -11.34 3.86 -0.26
C ALA A 74 -11.18 5.06 -1.23
N GLU A 75 -12.10 6.03 -1.16
CA GLU A 75 -12.10 7.25 -1.98
C GLU A 75 -10.97 8.23 -1.66
N VAL A 76 -10.31 8.12 -0.50
CA VAL A 76 -9.18 8.99 -0.14
C VAL A 76 -7.84 8.48 -0.68
N LEU A 77 -7.83 7.35 -1.39
CA LEU A 77 -6.59 6.76 -1.93
C LEU A 77 -5.79 7.72 -2.84
N PRO A 78 -6.41 8.55 -3.71
CA PRO A 78 -5.69 9.58 -4.46
C PRO A 78 -4.94 10.57 -3.56
N ASP A 79 -5.58 11.00 -2.47
CA ASP A 79 -5.03 12.00 -1.54
C ASP A 79 -3.86 11.40 -0.76
N ILE A 80 -3.98 10.13 -0.37
CA ILE A 80 -2.90 9.36 0.23
C ILE A 80 -1.71 9.29 -0.72
N LYS A 81 -1.90 8.99 -2.02
CA LYS A 81 -0.79 8.94 -2.98
C LYS A 81 -0.11 10.30 -3.16
N TRP A 82 -0.89 11.38 -3.18
CA TRP A 82 -0.33 12.74 -3.17
C TRP A 82 0.53 12.98 -1.94
N THR A 83 0.03 12.64 -0.76
CA THR A 83 0.77 12.80 0.48
C THR A 83 2.05 11.95 0.51
N THR A 84 2.00 10.70 0.07
CA THR A 84 3.21 9.87 0.01
C THR A 84 4.23 10.42 -0.98
N ASN A 85 3.80 10.98 -2.12
CA ASN A 85 4.72 11.64 -3.06
C ASN A 85 5.42 12.85 -2.42
N VAL A 86 4.70 13.63 -1.61
CA VAL A 86 5.29 14.75 -0.85
C VAL A 86 6.31 14.24 0.18
N ILE A 87 6.01 13.12 0.85
CA ILE A 87 6.96 12.50 1.78
C ILE A 87 8.21 12.03 1.03
N GLU A 88 8.06 11.31 -0.10
CA GLU A 88 9.20 10.89 -0.94
C GLU A 88 10.12 12.07 -1.30
N ASP A 89 9.55 13.21 -1.69
CA ASP A 89 10.29 14.41 -2.09
C ASP A 89 11.13 15.00 -0.95
N ARG A 90 10.62 14.95 0.30
CA ARG A 90 11.38 15.37 1.50
C ARG A 90 12.63 14.53 1.75
N PHE A 91 12.63 13.27 1.31
CA PHE A 91 13.77 12.38 1.45
C PHE A 91 14.75 12.47 0.28
N ARG A 92 14.53 13.32 -0.72
CA ARG A 92 15.50 13.50 -1.81
C ARG A 92 16.84 14.03 -1.30
N GLN A 93 17.90 13.63 -1.99
CA GLN A 93 19.25 14.14 -1.79
C GLN A 93 19.86 14.39 -3.16
N GLU A 94 20.40 15.60 -3.37
CA GLU A 94 21.02 15.98 -4.66
C GLU A 94 20.09 15.77 -5.87
N GLY A 95 18.78 15.93 -5.68
CA GLY A 95 17.76 15.71 -6.73
C GLY A 95 17.34 14.24 -6.92
N HIS A 96 18.03 13.30 -6.28
CA HIS A 96 17.79 11.87 -6.39
C HIS A 96 16.84 11.37 -5.30
N ARG A 97 15.87 10.52 -5.67
CA ARG A 97 15.01 9.83 -4.70
C ARG A 97 15.83 8.83 -3.90
N ARG A 98 15.56 8.74 -2.60
CA ARG A 98 16.11 7.71 -1.70
C ARG A 98 15.04 6.79 -1.13
N VAL A 99 13.77 7.16 -1.29
CA VAL A 99 12.59 6.46 -0.80
C VAL A 99 11.55 6.45 -1.91
N ASN A 100 10.88 5.31 -2.10
CA ASN A 100 9.68 5.17 -2.92
C ASN A 100 8.56 4.57 -2.07
N LEU A 101 7.39 5.21 -2.09
CA LEU A 101 6.22 4.88 -1.29
C LEU A 101 5.05 4.54 -2.22
N ASP A 102 4.67 3.27 -2.24
CA ASP A 102 3.55 2.77 -3.03
C ASP A 102 2.37 2.44 -2.10
N PRO A 103 1.51 3.44 -1.79
CA PRO A 103 0.33 3.19 -0.98
C PRO A 103 -0.73 2.41 -1.75
N GLY A 104 -1.56 1.70 -1.00
CA GLY A 104 -2.70 0.96 -1.49
C GLY A 104 -3.67 0.62 -0.37
N TYR A 105 -4.63 -0.25 -0.65
CA TYR A 105 -5.46 -0.81 0.39
C TYR A 105 -5.77 -2.29 0.18
N ILE A 106 -6.08 -2.96 1.28
CA ILE A 106 -6.75 -4.25 1.30
C ILE A 106 -8.23 -4.04 1.62
N ALA A 107 -9.07 -4.57 0.75
CA ALA A 107 -10.50 -4.77 0.97
C ALA A 107 -10.78 -6.27 1.16
N THR A 108 -12.04 -6.62 1.42
CA THR A 108 -12.43 -8.02 1.72
C THR A 108 -12.03 -9.01 0.62
N ALA A 109 -12.02 -8.58 -0.64
CA ALA A 109 -11.80 -9.43 -1.81
C ALA A 109 -10.61 -9.02 -2.69
N LYS A 110 -9.84 -7.98 -2.34
CA LYS A 110 -8.81 -7.43 -3.23
C LYS A 110 -7.75 -6.58 -2.51
N LEU A 111 -6.57 -6.51 -3.12
CA LEU A 111 -5.56 -5.49 -2.86
C LEU A 111 -5.51 -4.54 -4.06
N VAL A 112 -5.54 -3.23 -3.82
CA VAL A 112 -5.45 -2.19 -4.84
C VAL A 112 -4.30 -1.26 -4.51
N LEU A 113 -3.43 -0.95 -5.48
CA LEU A 113 -2.36 0.05 -5.34
C LEU A 113 -2.77 1.37 -6.00
N ALA A 114 -2.22 2.47 -5.50
CA ALA A 114 -2.32 3.79 -6.12
C ALA A 114 -1.11 4.06 -7.01
N THR A 115 -1.35 4.58 -8.22
CA THR A 115 -0.27 4.90 -9.15
C THR A 115 -0.58 6.15 -9.96
N THR A 116 0.46 6.87 -10.38
CA THR A 116 0.37 8.01 -11.32
C THR A 116 0.46 7.56 -12.78
N LYS A 117 0.75 6.29 -13.03
CA LYS A 117 1.00 5.75 -14.36
C LYS A 117 -0.28 5.09 -14.88
N ASP A 118 -0.89 5.67 -15.90
CA ASP A 118 -2.03 5.04 -16.58
C ASP A 118 -1.60 3.79 -17.37
N TYR A 119 -2.48 2.80 -17.47
CA TYR A 119 -2.30 1.58 -18.26
C TYR A 119 -3.64 0.86 -18.47
N ASP A 120 -3.68 -0.17 -19.33
CA ASP A 120 -4.91 -0.83 -19.80
C ASP A 120 -5.90 -1.31 -18.71
N HIS A 121 -5.40 -1.81 -17.58
CA HIS A 121 -6.19 -2.33 -16.46
C HIS A 121 -6.41 -1.33 -15.33
N ARG A 122 -5.84 -0.12 -15.43
CA ARG A 122 -5.83 0.86 -14.34
C ARG A 122 -7.02 1.79 -14.46
N VAL A 123 -7.71 2.01 -13.34
CA VAL A 123 -8.93 2.81 -13.32
C VAL A 123 -8.64 4.17 -12.73
N TYR A 124 -9.01 5.23 -13.45
CA TYR A 124 -8.86 6.59 -12.95
C TYR A 124 -9.69 6.82 -11.69
N LEU A 125 -9.05 7.31 -10.63
CA LEU A 125 -9.68 7.59 -9.33
C LEU A 125 -9.82 9.10 -9.04
N GLY A 126 -9.26 9.96 -9.89
CA GLY A 126 -9.20 11.40 -9.68
C GLY A 126 -7.78 11.90 -9.39
N ARG A 127 -7.56 13.21 -9.56
CA ARG A 127 -6.31 13.92 -9.22
C ARG A 127 -5.05 13.33 -9.88
N GLY A 128 -5.18 12.74 -11.07
CA GLY A 128 -4.08 12.11 -11.79
C GLY A 128 -3.65 10.75 -11.22
N ILE A 129 -4.44 10.18 -10.30
CA ILE A 129 -4.17 8.90 -9.66
C ILE A 129 -5.09 7.82 -10.21
N PHE A 130 -4.54 6.63 -10.37
CA PHE A 130 -5.22 5.43 -10.84
C PHE A 130 -5.14 4.33 -9.79
N GLY A 131 -6.19 3.52 -9.73
CA GLY A 131 -6.24 2.29 -8.95
C GLY A 131 -5.80 1.11 -9.80
N ASP A 132 -4.81 0.38 -9.31
CA ASP A 132 -4.26 -0.84 -9.90
C ASP A 132 -4.72 -2.04 -9.06
N LEU A 133 -5.70 -2.81 -9.54
CA LEU A 133 -6.13 -4.04 -8.89
C LEU A 133 -4.96 -5.04 -8.95
N HIS A 134 -4.32 -5.27 -7.81
CA HIS A 134 -3.02 -5.93 -7.80
C HIS A 134 -3.09 -7.39 -7.34
N LEU A 135 -3.97 -7.72 -6.40
CA LEU A 135 -4.24 -9.10 -5.97
C LEU A 135 -5.75 -9.29 -5.79
N ARG A 136 -6.27 -10.47 -6.14
CA ARG A 136 -7.66 -10.87 -5.87
C ARG A 136 -7.69 -11.93 -4.77
N PHE A 137 -8.58 -11.80 -3.80
CA PHE A 137 -8.72 -12.82 -2.74
C PHE A 137 -9.82 -13.81 -3.12
N ARG A 138 -9.47 -15.10 -3.24
CA ARG A 138 -10.41 -16.18 -3.57
C ARG A 138 -9.94 -17.48 -2.94
N GLN A 139 -10.88 -18.32 -2.51
CA GLN A 139 -10.55 -19.65 -1.94
C GLN A 139 -9.50 -19.54 -0.81
N LYS A 140 -9.69 -18.57 0.08
CA LYS A 140 -8.81 -18.27 1.23
C LYS A 140 -7.39 -17.77 0.91
N HIS A 141 -7.09 -17.48 -0.36
CA HIS A 141 -5.76 -16.99 -0.74
C HIS A 141 -5.81 -15.71 -1.58
N PHE A 142 -4.76 -14.91 -1.51
CA PHE A 142 -4.50 -13.89 -2.52
C PHE A 142 -3.89 -14.53 -3.78
N HIS A 143 -4.49 -14.20 -4.93
CA HIS A 143 -4.04 -14.66 -6.23
C HIS A 143 -3.53 -13.46 -7.04
N PRO A 144 -2.31 -13.56 -7.61
CA PRO A 144 -1.83 -12.57 -8.54
C PRO A 144 -2.62 -12.58 -9.84
N LEU A 145 -2.58 -11.44 -10.52
CA LEU A 145 -3.09 -11.20 -11.87
C LEU A 145 -1.94 -11.12 -12.85
N GLU A 146 -2.25 -11.02 -14.13
CA GLU A 146 -1.24 -11.01 -15.21
C GLU A 146 -0.22 -9.87 -15.05
N TRP A 147 -0.66 -8.73 -14.54
CA TRP A 147 0.16 -7.52 -14.34
C TRP A 147 0.70 -7.32 -12.90
N THR A 148 0.42 -8.25 -11.97
CA THR A 148 0.95 -8.15 -10.60
C THR A 148 2.48 -8.09 -10.62
N TYR A 149 3.06 -7.16 -9.87
CA TYR A 149 4.50 -6.96 -9.79
C TYR A 149 5.19 -8.23 -9.28
N PRO A 150 6.40 -8.57 -9.77
CA PRO A 150 7.04 -9.83 -9.43
C PRO A 150 7.21 -10.06 -7.93
N ASP A 151 7.57 -9.02 -7.17
CA ASP A 151 7.74 -9.12 -5.71
C ASP A 151 6.41 -9.38 -4.98
N TYR A 152 5.28 -8.90 -5.49
CA TYR A 152 3.95 -9.19 -4.93
C TYR A 152 3.48 -10.62 -5.19
N ARG A 153 4.19 -11.38 -6.03
CA ARG A 153 3.92 -12.81 -6.28
C ARG A 153 4.70 -13.73 -5.35
N GLU A 154 5.68 -13.19 -4.63
CA GLU A 154 6.50 -13.98 -3.73
C GLU A 154 5.65 -14.54 -2.57
N PRO A 155 5.83 -15.81 -2.19
CA PRO A 155 5.02 -16.45 -1.14
C PRO A 155 5.01 -15.66 0.16
N PHE A 156 6.17 -15.15 0.61
CA PHE A 156 6.28 -14.39 1.85
C PHE A 156 5.54 -13.05 1.81
N VAL A 157 5.38 -12.43 0.63
CA VAL A 157 4.61 -11.19 0.45
C VAL A 157 3.12 -11.49 0.45
N ILE A 158 2.70 -12.58 -0.21
CA ILE A 158 1.32 -13.05 -0.18
C ILE A 158 0.91 -13.37 1.26
N GLU A 159 1.71 -14.15 1.98
CA GLU A 159 1.47 -14.49 3.39
C GLU A 159 1.37 -13.25 4.28
N PHE A 160 2.22 -12.25 4.05
CA PHE A 160 2.12 -10.97 4.75
C PHE A 160 0.75 -10.31 4.51
N PHE A 161 0.30 -10.19 3.27
CA PHE A 161 -0.99 -9.57 2.97
C PHE A 161 -2.18 -10.38 3.47
N GLU A 162 -2.09 -11.71 3.50
CA GLU A 162 -3.10 -12.57 4.10
C GLU A 162 -3.26 -12.29 5.61
N ARG A 163 -2.14 -12.17 6.35
CA ARG A 163 -2.16 -11.75 7.76
C ARG A 163 -2.77 -10.36 7.95
N VAL A 164 -2.37 -9.39 7.12
CA VAL A 164 -2.94 -8.03 7.16
C VAL A 164 -4.46 -8.07 6.91
N ARG A 165 -4.92 -8.93 5.99
CA ARG A 165 -6.34 -9.09 5.68
C ARG A 165 -7.11 -9.69 6.85
N GLU A 166 -6.56 -10.68 7.55
CA GLU A 166 -7.18 -11.24 8.76
C GLU A 166 -7.36 -10.17 9.84
N GLN A 167 -6.31 -9.39 10.11
CA GLN A 167 -6.38 -8.26 11.05
C GLN A 167 -7.40 -7.20 10.62
N TYR A 168 -7.44 -6.87 9.32
CA TYR A 168 -8.43 -5.98 8.73
C TYR A 168 -9.87 -6.47 8.96
N LEU A 169 -10.15 -7.75 8.78
CA LEU A 169 -11.51 -8.28 8.98
C LEU A 169 -11.97 -8.14 10.43
N THR A 170 -11.08 -8.39 11.39
CA THR A 170 -11.36 -8.17 12.82
C THR A 170 -11.63 -6.69 13.10
N GLN A 171 -10.80 -5.79 12.56
CA GLN A 171 -10.97 -4.33 12.71
C GLN A 171 -12.27 -3.84 12.06
N LEU A 172 -12.64 -4.40 10.92
CA LEU A 172 -13.87 -4.06 10.22
C LEU A 172 -15.11 -4.50 11.01
N ALA A 173 -15.07 -5.66 11.65
CA ALA A 173 -16.16 -6.13 12.52
C ALA A 173 -16.36 -5.16 13.70
N LEU A 174 -15.27 -4.83 14.41
CA LEU A 174 -15.29 -3.87 15.53
C LEU A 174 -15.80 -2.49 15.09
N PHE A 175 -15.38 -2.00 13.92
CA PHE A 175 -15.85 -0.73 13.36
C PHE A 175 -17.38 -0.69 13.20
N TYR A 176 -18.02 -1.81 12.83
CA TYR A 176 -19.46 -1.87 12.71
C TYR A 176 -20.17 -2.02 14.05
N GLU A 177 -19.60 -2.77 14.99
CA GLU A 177 -20.12 -2.90 16.36
C GLU A 177 -20.22 -1.53 17.04
N GLU A 178 -19.13 -0.74 17.01
CA GLU A 178 -19.09 0.61 17.60
C GLU A 178 -20.09 1.60 16.97
N ARG A 179 -20.55 1.34 15.74
CA ARG A 179 -21.52 2.18 15.03
C ARG A 179 -22.97 1.75 15.23
N LEU A 180 -23.21 0.51 15.66
CA LEU A 180 -24.54 0.04 16.04
C LEU A 180 -24.89 0.46 17.47
N GLU A 181 -23.89 0.73 18.31
CA GLU A 181 -24.05 1.19 19.69
C GLU A 181 -24.26 2.71 19.83
N ARG A 182 -24.20 3.48 18.73
CA ARG A 182 -24.40 4.94 18.68
C ARG A 182 -25.69 5.31 17.95
#